data_AF-A0JYD7-F1
#
_entry.id   AF-A0JYD7-F1
#
_cell.length_a   1.000
_cell.length_b   1.000
_cell.length_c   1.000
_cell.angle_alpha   90.00
_cell.angle_beta   90.00
_cell.angle_gamma   90.00
#
_symmetry.space_group_name_H-M   'P 1'
#
loop_
_entity.id
_entity.type
_entity.pdbx_description
1 polymer ?
#
loop_
_entity_poly.entity_id
_entity_poly.type
_entity_poly.pdbx_seq_one_letter_code
_entity_poly.pdbx_strand_id
1 'polypeptide(L)'
;MSIEFSKKLTAHETPIPGVVLYDLPVHGDNRGWFKENWQREKMVALGLPDFRPVQNNISFNEKAGTTRGIHAEPWDKFISVATGKIFGAWVDLREGPSFGAVFTAELDPSQAIFIPRGVGNAFQTLEDNTAYTYLVNDHWSADAQGQYTFLNLADETAAISWPVPLEEAELSDKDKAHPRLADVVPMPAKKILVVGADGQLGKALRELYDGDATVEFAGRSGFDLGSEASFTERNWKNYSTIINAAAYTAVDTAETAEGRAAAWAVNVAAVARLARTAVEHGLTLVHVSSDYVFDGVRESHDETEPFTPLGVYGQTKAAGDAVVSVVPRHYIVRTSWVIGEGNNFVRTMASLAGRGIEPSVVNDQIGRLSFTEDIAAGIQHLLDSGADYGTYNLSNDGEPQSWADIAADVYELSGQPRTAVTGVSTEEYFKGKAAAPRPLNSVLDLTKLKNSGFKPRASRDVLETYLGRRAAAE
;
A
#
# COMPACT_ATOMS: atom_id res chain seq x y z
N MET A 1 3.57 -37.65 25.46
CA MET A 1 2.12 -37.84 25.18
C MET A 1 1.98 -38.12 23.68
N SER A 2 0.96 -38.85 23.24
CA SER A 2 0.77 -39.18 21.81
C SER A 2 0.30 -37.96 21.02
N ILE A 3 0.95 -37.68 19.88
CA ILE A 3 0.49 -36.67 18.91
C ILE A 3 -0.95 -36.99 18.50
N GLU A 4 -1.83 -35.99 18.54
CA GLU A 4 -3.18 -36.13 18.00
C GLU A 4 -3.12 -36.06 16.47
N PHE A 5 -3.45 -37.17 15.81
CA PHE A 5 -3.45 -37.26 14.36
C PHE A 5 -4.78 -36.81 13.76
N SER A 6 -4.73 -36.34 12.51
CA SER A 6 -5.88 -35.99 11.67
C SER A 6 -6.74 -34.82 12.18
N LYS A 7 -6.12 -33.86 12.89
CA LYS A 7 -6.76 -32.56 13.16
C LYS A 7 -7.19 -31.88 11.86
N LYS A 8 -8.28 -31.12 11.93
CA LYS A 8 -8.67 -30.22 10.85
C LYS A 8 -7.79 -28.97 10.89
N LEU A 9 -7.30 -28.53 9.74
CA LEU A 9 -6.58 -27.26 9.62
C LEU A 9 -7.49 -26.13 10.13
N THR A 10 -7.09 -25.50 11.23
CA THR A 10 -7.89 -24.49 11.94
C THR A 10 -6.99 -23.38 12.45
N ALA A 11 -7.45 -22.13 12.38
CA ALA A 11 -6.75 -20.95 12.88
C ALA A 11 -7.38 -20.48 14.20
N HIS A 12 -6.55 -20.05 15.14
CA HIS A 12 -6.94 -19.55 16.45
C HIS A 12 -6.30 -18.19 16.69
N GLU A 13 -7.14 -17.20 16.97
CA GLU A 13 -6.68 -15.87 17.36
C GLU A 13 -5.99 -15.92 18.72
N THR A 14 -5.06 -15.00 18.93
CA THR A 14 -4.34 -14.83 20.19
C THR A 14 -4.52 -13.41 20.70
N PRO A 15 -4.17 -13.12 21.97
CA PRO A 15 -4.23 -11.77 22.50
C PRO A 15 -3.30 -10.76 21.79
N ILE A 16 -2.29 -11.23 21.04
CA ILE A 16 -1.37 -10.37 20.30
C ILE A 16 -1.90 -10.17 18.87
N PRO A 17 -2.20 -8.93 18.43
CA PRO A 17 -2.76 -8.68 17.11
C PRO A 17 -1.91 -9.26 15.97
N GLY A 18 -2.53 -10.10 15.14
CA GLY A 18 -1.90 -10.74 13.99
C GLY A 18 -1.07 -12.00 14.30
N VAL A 19 -0.87 -12.34 15.57
CA VAL A 19 -0.32 -13.65 15.95
C VAL A 19 -1.43 -14.68 15.90
N VAL A 20 -1.22 -15.75 15.12
CA VAL A 20 -2.24 -16.76 14.87
C VAL A 20 -1.65 -18.15 15.12
N LEU A 21 -2.29 -18.92 15.99
CA LEU A 21 -1.96 -20.32 16.24
C LEU A 21 -2.78 -21.22 15.29
N TYR A 22 -2.15 -22.26 14.75
CA TYR A 22 -2.76 -23.19 13.82
C TYR A 22 -2.71 -24.62 14.36
N ASP A 23 -3.83 -25.33 14.27
CA ASP A 23 -3.83 -26.79 14.28
C ASP A 23 -3.52 -27.29 12.88
N LEU A 24 -2.50 -28.14 12.74
CA LEU A 24 -2.08 -28.75 11.48
C LEU A 24 -2.61 -30.19 11.37
N PRO A 25 -3.12 -30.60 10.19
CA PRO A 25 -3.35 -32.02 9.91
C PRO A 25 -2.03 -32.79 9.89
N VAL A 26 -1.91 -33.76 10.80
CA VAL A 26 -0.80 -34.72 10.83
C VAL A 26 -1.35 -36.11 10.57
N HIS A 27 -0.84 -36.80 9.57
CA HIS A 27 -1.29 -38.13 9.16
C HIS A 27 -0.26 -39.17 9.57
N GLY A 28 -0.60 -39.99 10.57
CA GLY A 28 0.22 -41.09 11.03
C GLY A 28 -0.03 -42.38 10.24
N ASP A 29 1.03 -43.14 9.98
CA ASP A 29 0.97 -44.51 9.44
C ASP A 29 2.07 -45.39 10.04
N ASN A 30 2.26 -46.61 9.52
CA ASN A 30 3.28 -47.55 10.02
C ASN A 30 4.74 -47.13 9.71
N ARG A 31 4.97 -46.01 9.02
CA ARG A 31 6.28 -45.45 8.67
C ARG A 31 6.60 -44.18 9.46
N GLY A 32 5.68 -43.70 10.31
CA GLY A 32 5.81 -42.45 11.05
C GLY A 32 4.62 -41.55 10.81
N TRP A 33 4.87 -40.27 10.51
CA TRP A 33 3.81 -39.33 10.17
C TRP A 33 4.22 -38.35 9.07
N PHE A 34 3.22 -37.83 8.36
CA PHE A 34 3.35 -36.82 7.33
C PHE A 34 2.49 -35.60 7.68
N LYS A 35 3.01 -34.40 7.40
CA LYS A 35 2.24 -33.16 7.47
C LYS A 35 2.66 -32.22 6.35
N GLU A 36 1.71 -31.42 5.88
CA GLU A 36 2.02 -30.21 5.11
C GLU A 36 2.35 -29.11 6.10
N ASN A 37 3.64 -28.88 6.35
CA ASN A 37 4.06 -27.86 7.33
C ASN A 37 3.64 -26.46 6.91
N TRP A 38 3.61 -26.19 5.61
CA TRP A 38 3.13 -24.96 5.00
C TRP A 38 2.46 -25.27 3.66
N GLN A 39 1.26 -24.75 3.45
CA GLN A 39 0.55 -24.83 2.17
C GLN A 39 -0.17 -23.50 1.95
N ARG A 40 0.32 -22.72 0.98
CA ARG A 40 -0.09 -21.32 0.75
C ARG A 40 -1.60 -21.16 0.54
N GLU A 41 -2.20 -21.96 -0.34
CA GLU A 41 -3.62 -21.86 -0.70
C GLU A 41 -4.54 -22.09 0.51
N LYS A 42 -4.29 -23.16 1.28
CA LYS A 42 -5.06 -23.52 2.47
C LYS A 42 -4.90 -22.50 3.60
N MET A 43 -3.69 -21.99 3.80
CA MET A 43 -3.42 -21.03 4.87
C MET A 43 -4.00 -19.64 4.55
N VAL A 44 -3.87 -19.18 3.30
CA VAL A 44 -4.46 -17.91 2.85
C VAL A 44 -5.99 -17.98 2.87
N ALA A 45 -6.58 -19.12 2.49
CA ALA A 45 -8.02 -19.34 2.60
C ALA A 45 -8.55 -19.30 4.06
N LEU A 46 -7.66 -19.51 5.05
CA LEU A 46 -7.96 -19.36 6.48
C LEU A 46 -7.68 -17.94 7.01
N GLY A 47 -7.39 -16.98 6.13
CA GLY A 47 -7.18 -15.58 6.50
C GLY A 47 -5.73 -15.23 6.84
N LEU A 48 -4.77 -16.16 6.68
CA LEU A 48 -3.37 -15.80 6.84
C LEU A 48 -2.95 -14.85 5.71
N PRO A 49 -2.32 -13.69 5.99
CA PRO A 49 -1.74 -12.87 4.94
C PRO A 49 -0.75 -13.68 4.10
N ASP A 50 -0.82 -13.53 2.77
CA ASP A 50 0.15 -14.16 1.88
C ASP A 50 1.54 -13.53 2.08
N PHE A 51 2.29 -14.07 3.03
CA PHE A 51 3.56 -13.49 3.48
C PHE A 51 4.74 -13.88 2.58
N ARG A 52 4.59 -14.90 1.72
CA ARG A 52 5.57 -15.34 0.70
C ARG A 52 6.95 -15.69 1.27
N PRO A 53 7.09 -16.85 1.93
CA PRO A 53 8.35 -17.24 2.51
C PRO A 53 9.46 -17.37 1.45
N VAL A 54 10.63 -16.81 1.74
CA VAL A 54 11.83 -16.85 0.87
C VAL A 54 12.95 -17.71 1.46
N GLN A 55 12.84 -18.08 2.72
CA GLN A 55 13.84 -18.87 3.44
C GLN A 55 13.16 -19.82 4.43
N ASN A 56 13.70 -21.04 4.54
CA ASN A 56 13.32 -22.05 5.52
C ASN A 56 14.52 -22.34 6.43
N ASN A 57 14.28 -22.34 7.73
CA ASN A 57 15.28 -22.51 8.76
C ASN A 57 14.90 -23.69 9.67
N ILE A 58 15.91 -24.43 10.12
CA ILE A 58 15.75 -25.54 11.04
C ILE A 58 16.79 -25.41 12.15
N SER A 59 16.35 -25.52 13.40
CA SER A 59 17.20 -25.65 14.58
C SER A 59 16.95 -27.02 15.20
N PHE A 60 18.00 -27.85 15.25
CA PHE A 60 17.98 -29.10 16.00
C PHE A 60 18.55 -28.85 17.40
N ASN A 61 17.88 -29.37 18.42
CA ASN A 61 18.29 -29.22 19.81
C ASN A 61 18.30 -30.62 20.43
N GLU A 62 19.47 -31.05 20.90
CA GLU A 62 19.69 -32.43 21.37
C GLU A 62 18.97 -32.70 22.70
N LYS A 63 18.87 -31.69 23.57
CA LYS A 63 18.32 -31.84 24.92
C LYS A 63 17.07 -31.00 25.15
N ALA A 64 16.21 -31.47 26.06
CA ALA A 64 15.19 -30.64 26.68
C ALA A 64 15.82 -29.51 27.52
N GLY A 65 15.11 -28.39 27.65
CA GLY A 65 15.55 -27.21 28.39
C GLY A 65 16.39 -26.20 27.58
N THR A 66 16.76 -26.51 26.34
CA THR A 66 17.40 -25.54 25.44
C THR A 66 16.44 -24.38 25.18
N THR A 67 16.85 -23.17 25.56
CA THR A 67 16.00 -21.97 25.50
C THR A 67 16.64 -20.91 24.62
N ARG A 68 15.88 -20.37 23.66
CA ARG A 68 16.33 -19.29 22.77
C ARG A 68 15.56 -18.00 23.07
N GLY A 69 16.30 -16.88 23.11
CA GLY A 69 15.80 -15.57 23.55
C GLY A 69 14.61 -14.99 22.79
N ILE A 70 14.02 -13.93 23.37
CA ILE A 70 12.89 -13.19 22.79
C ILE A 70 13.42 -12.17 21.80
N HIS A 71 13.38 -12.52 20.51
CA HIS A 71 13.87 -11.69 19.41
C HIS A 71 12.69 -11.24 18.56
N ALA A 72 12.53 -9.93 18.39
CA ALA A 72 11.56 -9.32 17.49
C ALA A 72 12.29 -8.87 16.22
N GLU A 73 12.13 -9.64 15.15
CA GLU A 73 12.79 -9.38 13.87
C GLU A 73 11.94 -8.53 12.91
N PRO A 74 12.56 -7.87 11.92
CA PRO A 74 11.87 -7.00 10.97
C PRO A 74 11.09 -7.75 9.87
N TRP A 75 10.72 -9.02 10.09
CA TRP A 75 10.02 -9.89 9.13
C TRP A 75 9.04 -10.82 9.82
N ASP A 76 8.15 -11.41 9.02
CA ASP A 76 7.17 -12.37 9.51
C ASP A 76 7.79 -13.77 9.58
N LYS A 77 7.28 -14.59 10.51
CA LYS A 77 7.67 -15.98 10.68
C LYS A 77 6.46 -16.90 10.66
N PHE A 78 6.62 -18.08 10.07
CA PHE A 78 5.72 -19.19 10.27
C PHE A 78 6.49 -20.34 10.91
N ILE A 79 6.16 -20.67 12.15
CA ILE A 79 6.91 -21.59 13.01
C ILE A 79 6.14 -22.89 13.20
N SER A 80 6.84 -24.02 13.20
CA SER A 80 6.30 -25.33 13.57
C SER A 80 7.39 -26.23 14.13
N VAL A 81 7.02 -27.42 14.60
CA VAL A 81 7.92 -28.42 15.16
C VAL A 81 7.97 -29.63 14.24
N ALA A 82 9.16 -30.04 13.79
CA ALA A 82 9.34 -31.21 12.95
C ALA A 82 9.49 -32.52 13.76
N THR A 83 9.93 -32.44 15.02
CA THR A 83 9.92 -33.55 15.99
C THR A 83 10.12 -32.99 17.40
N GLY A 84 9.65 -33.71 18.42
CA GLY A 84 9.69 -33.29 19.81
C GLY A 84 8.61 -32.27 20.15
N LYS A 85 8.86 -31.44 21.16
CA LYS A 85 7.89 -30.48 21.67
C LYS A 85 8.58 -29.23 22.22
N ILE A 86 7.95 -28.08 22.06
CA ILE A 86 8.42 -26.81 22.64
C ILE A 86 7.35 -26.16 23.51
N PHE A 87 7.79 -25.32 24.43
CA PHE A 87 7.02 -24.20 24.97
C PHE A 87 7.47 -22.94 24.25
N GLY A 88 6.55 -22.32 23.50
CA GLY A 88 6.79 -21.04 22.84
C GLY A 88 6.25 -19.88 23.68
N ALA A 89 6.99 -18.77 23.65
CA ALA A 89 6.58 -17.51 24.27
C ALA A 89 6.77 -16.36 23.29
N TRP A 90 5.72 -15.58 23.12
CA TRP A 90 5.67 -14.44 22.21
C TRP A 90 5.30 -13.18 22.95
N VAL A 91 6.00 -12.09 22.66
CA VAL A 91 5.78 -10.79 23.31
C VAL A 91 5.68 -9.71 22.24
N ASP A 92 4.63 -8.91 22.28
CA ASP A 92 4.48 -7.82 21.32
C ASP A 92 5.47 -6.69 21.63
N LEU A 93 6.49 -6.50 20.80
CA LEU A 93 7.48 -5.43 20.96
C LEU A 93 7.27 -4.32 19.93
N ARG A 94 6.11 -4.27 19.26
CA ARG A 94 5.73 -3.20 18.32
C ARG A 94 5.25 -1.98 19.09
N GLU A 95 5.52 -0.81 18.55
CA GLU A 95 4.90 0.42 19.03
C GLU A 95 3.36 0.33 18.91
N GLY A 96 2.64 0.59 20.01
CA GLY A 96 1.19 0.57 20.01
C GLY A 96 0.57 0.10 21.33
N PRO A 97 -0.77 0.00 21.39
CA PRO A 97 -1.50 -0.31 22.62
C PRO A 97 -1.29 -1.74 23.13
N SER A 98 -0.82 -2.66 22.28
CA SER A 98 -0.52 -4.04 22.65
C SER A 98 0.94 -4.26 23.09
N PHE A 99 1.78 -3.22 23.13
CA PHE A 99 3.18 -3.35 23.55
C PHE A 99 3.30 -4.03 24.92
N GLY A 100 4.12 -5.07 24.99
CA GLY A 100 4.30 -5.91 26.18
C GLY A 100 3.28 -7.03 26.35
N ALA A 101 2.26 -7.14 25.49
CA ALA A 101 1.31 -8.25 25.54
C ALA A 101 2.02 -9.59 25.31
N VAL A 102 1.68 -10.60 26.12
CA VAL A 102 2.33 -11.92 26.12
C VAL A 102 1.34 -12.99 25.70
N PHE A 103 1.81 -13.92 24.86
CA PHE A 103 1.12 -15.16 24.54
C PHE A 103 2.09 -16.34 24.67
N THR A 104 1.64 -17.44 25.25
CA THR A 104 2.44 -18.66 25.42
C THR A 104 1.64 -19.88 25.02
N ALA A 105 2.28 -20.84 24.38
CA ALA A 105 1.64 -22.11 24.02
C ALA A 105 2.69 -23.22 23.90
N GLU A 106 2.26 -24.44 24.19
CA GLU A 106 3.04 -25.62 23.82
C GLU A 106 2.74 -26.02 22.38
N LEU A 107 3.79 -26.29 21.60
CA LEU A 107 3.68 -26.73 20.22
C LEU A 107 4.35 -28.10 20.05
N ASP A 108 3.60 -29.02 19.45
CA ASP A 108 4.10 -30.29 18.92
C ASP A 108 4.00 -30.29 17.38
N PRO A 109 4.31 -31.40 16.68
CA PRO A 109 4.23 -31.42 15.22
C PRO A 109 2.86 -31.14 14.61
N SER A 110 1.78 -31.25 15.39
CA SER A 110 0.41 -30.93 15.00
C SER A 110 0.04 -29.45 15.15
N GLN A 111 0.99 -28.58 15.49
CA GLN A 111 0.74 -27.15 15.65
C GLN A 111 1.76 -26.31 14.88
N ALA A 112 1.32 -25.11 14.54
CA ALA A 112 2.18 -24.06 14.00
C ALA A 112 1.69 -22.70 14.47
N ILE A 113 2.53 -21.68 14.34
CA ILE A 113 2.16 -20.31 14.71
C ILE A 113 2.75 -19.32 13.71
N PHE A 114 1.93 -18.35 13.31
CA PHE A 114 2.36 -17.21 12.52
C PHE A 114 2.66 -16.03 13.43
N ILE A 115 3.84 -15.44 13.26
CA ILE A 115 4.37 -14.34 14.06
C ILE A 115 4.67 -13.17 13.12
N PRO A 116 3.92 -12.06 13.21
CA PRO A 116 4.22 -10.86 12.43
C PRO A 116 5.55 -10.21 12.83
N ARG A 117 6.12 -9.42 11.91
CA ARG A 117 7.22 -8.49 12.18
C ARG A 117 7.04 -7.76 13.52
N GLY A 118 8.10 -7.72 14.32
CA GLY A 118 8.16 -6.95 15.57
C GLY A 118 7.56 -7.64 16.78
N VAL A 119 6.96 -8.83 16.63
CA VAL A 119 6.61 -9.68 17.76
C VAL A 119 7.82 -10.51 18.15
N GLY A 120 8.25 -10.37 19.40
CA GLY A 120 9.35 -11.12 20.00
C GLY A 120 9.00 -12.60 20.07
N ASN A 121 9.86 -13.46 19.53
CA ASN A 121 9.67 -14.91 19.51
C ASN A 121 10.75 -15.61 20.34
N ALA A 122 10.34 -16.42 21.31
CA ALA A 122 11.20 -17.30 22.08
C ALA A 122 10.63 -18.72 22.18
N PHE A 123 11.48 -19.69 22.48
CA PHE A 123 11.04 -21.04 22.81
C PHE A 123 11.98 -21.74 23.77
N GLN A 124 11.45 -22.73 24.47
CA GLN A 124 12.16 -23.71 25.28
C GLN A 124 11.79 -25.12 24.84
N THR A 125 12.76 -26.00 24.61
CA THR A 125 12.49 -27.40 24.27
C THR A 125 11.98 -28.17 25.49
N LEU A 126 10.95 -28.98 25.30
CA LEU A 126 10.36 -29.82 26.36
C LEU A 126 10.75 -31.29 26.22
N GLU A 127 11.28 -31.68 25.07
CA GLU A 127 11.73 -33.04 24.76
C GLU A 127 13.11 -33.01 24.11
N ASP A 128 13.90 -34.05 24.35
CA ASP A 128 15.17 -34.29 23.65
C ASP A 128 14.95 -34.45 22.14
N ASN A 129 15.99 -34.18 21.34
CA ASN A 129 15.95 -34.29 19.88
C ASN A 129 14.81 -33.49 19.23
N THR A 130 14.53 -32.29 19.75
CA THR A 130 13.50 -31.40 19.22
C THR A 130 14.02 -30.62 18.02
N ALA A 131 13.32 -30.72 16.89
CA ALA A 131 13.62 -29.99 15.67
C ALA A 131 12.58 -28.88 15.45
N TYR A 132 13.01 -27.64 15.65
CA TYR A 132 12.22 -26.42 15.44
C TYR A 132 12.40 -25.93 14.00
N THR A 133 11.32 -25.71 13.26
CA THR A 133 11.36 -25.24 11.88
C THR A 133 10.59 -23.94 11.73
N TYR A 134 11.12 -23.01 10.93
CA TYR A 134 10.43 -21.77 10.65
C TYR A 134 10.72 -21.24 9.25
N LEU A 135 9.69 -20.66 8.65
CA LEU A 135 9.76 -19.94 7.38
C LEU A 135 9.81 -18.44 7.66
N VAL A 136 10.52 -17.68 6.82
CA VAL A 136 10.57 -16.21 6.89
C VAL A 136 10.39 -15.60 5.50
N ASN A 137 9.84 -14.38 5.44
CA ASN A 137 9.63 -13.63 4.20
C ASN A 137 10.68 -12.56 3.89
N ASP A 138 11.79 -12.57 4.63
CA ASP A 138 12.93 -11.72 4.34
C ASP A 138 14.23 -12.47 4.60
N HIS A 139 15.28 -12.09 3.88
CA HIS A 139 16.60 -12.67 4.04
C HIS A 139 17.26 -12.16 5.32
N TRP A 140 17.84 -13.10 6.06
CA TRP A 140 18.72 -12.73 7.17
C TRP A 140 19.97 -12.03 6.61
N SER A 141 20.36 -10.91 7.23
CA SER A 141 21.64 -10.25 7.00
C SER A 141 22.19 -9.73 8.32
N ALA A 142 23.52 -9.60 8.42
CA ALA A 142 24.16 -9.03 9.61
C ALA A 142 23.66 -7.59 9.88
N ASP A 143 23.41 -6.82 8.81
CA ASP A 143 22.88 -5.45 8.90
C ASP A 143 21.45 -5.40 9.46
N ALA A 144 20.67 -6.47 9.31
CA ALA A 144 19.32 -6.54 9.86
C ALA A 144 19.32 -6.64 11.40
N GLN A 145 20.41 -7.12 12.02
CA GLN A 145 20.50 -7.28 13.48
C GLN A 145 20.40 -5.93 14.21
N GLY A 146 20.83 -4.83 13.59
CA GLY A 146 20.68 -3.47 14.14
C GLY A 146 19.22 -2.97 14.17
N GLN A 147 18.30 -3.69 13.52
CA GLN A 147 16.86 -3.37 13.49
C GLN A 147 16.05 -4.30 14.41
N TYR A 148 16.70 -5.20 15.14
CA TYR A 148 16.01 -6.13 16.04
C TYR A 148 15.66 -5.41 17.33
N THR A 149 14.51 -5.78 17.87
CA THR A 149 14.15 -5.45 19.24
C THR A 149 14.28 -6.73 20.07
N PHE A 150 14.83 -6.63 21.27
CA PHE A 150 15.12 -7.78 22.13
C PHE A 150 14.45 -7.58 23.48
N LEU A 151 14.01 -8.68 24.11
CA LEU A 151 13.55 -8.67 25.49
C LEU A 151 14.29 -9.75 26.29
N ASN A 152 14.60 -9.44 27.54
CA ASN A 152 15.19 -10.39 28.47
C ASN A 152 14.21 -11.52 28.82
N LEU A 153 14.68 -12.77 28.77
CA LEU A 153 13.86 -13.94 29.11
C LEU A 153 13.34 -13.94 30.56
N ALA A 154 14.09 -13.31 31.46
CA ALA A 154 13.77 -13.23 32.89
C ALA A 154 13.03 -11.93 33.24
N ASP A 155 12.45 -11.22 32.27
CA ASP A 155 11.75 -9.96 32.54
C ASP A 155 10.52 -10.17 33.43
N GLU A 156 10.50 -9.44 34.54
CA GLU A 156 9.52 -9.59 35.61
C GLU A 156 8.13 -9.08 35.21
N THR A 157 8.05 -8.22 34.18
CA THR A 157 6.78 -7.64 33.71
C THR A 157 6.13 -8.50 32.64
N ALA A 158 6.92 -9.13 31.77
CA ALA A 158 6.43 -10.15 30.84
C ALA A 158 6.00 -11.43 31.59
N ALA A 159 6.61 -11.71 32.75
CA ALA A 159 6.19 -12.75 33.70
C ALA A 159 5.94 -14.13 33.06
N ILE A 160 6.77 -14.50 32.08
CA ILE A 160 6.63 -15.77 31.36
C ILE A 160 6.93 -16.93 32.32
N SER A 161 5.98 -17.86 32.45
CA SER A 161 6.11 -19.05 33.27
C SER A 161 6.85 -20.16 32.51
N TRP A 162 8.17 -20.06 32.45
CA TRP A 162 9.03 -21.05 31.78
C TRP A 162 8.92 -22.45 32.43
N PRO A 163 8.62 -23.52 31.66
CA PRO A 163 8.46 -24.87 32.22
C PRO A 163 9.72 -25.43 32.89
N VAL A 164 10.91 -25.14 32.34
CA VAL A 164 12.21 -25.39 32.96
C VAL A 164 12.73 -24.05 33.49
N PRO A 165 13.08 -23.94 34.78
CA PRO A 165 13.63 -22.71 35.36
C PRO A 165 14.83 -22.18 34.56
N LEU A 166 14.92 -20.87 34.37
CA LEU A 166 15.94 -20.26 33.50
C LEU A 166 17.37 -20.47 34.04
N GLU A 167 17.53 -20.67 35.34
CA GLU A 167 18.79 -21.05 35.99
C GLU A 167 19.27 -22.47 35.62
N GLU A 168 18.36 -23.34 35.19
CA GLU A 168 18.63 -24.71 34.75
C GLU A 168 18.62 -24.85 33.22
N ALA A 169 18.15 -23.82 32.51
CA ALA A 169 18.06 -23.80 31.06
C ALA A 169 19.41 -23.54 30.36
N GLU A 170 19.61 -24.14 29.19
CA GLU A 170 20.75 -23.82 28.32
C GLU A 170 20.48 -22.50 27.58
N LEU A 171 21.17 -21.43 27.98
CA LEU A 171 20.99 -20.06 27.49
C LEU A 171 22.27 -19.48 26.91
N SER A 172 22.14 -18.66 25.85
CA SER A 172 23.27 -17.88 25.33
C SER A 172 23.59 -16.69 26.24
N ASP A 173 24.86 -16.30 26.33
CA ASP A 173 25.26 -15.12 27.12
C ASP A 173 24.66 -13.82 26.57
N LYS A 174 24.38 -13.77 25.25
CA LYS A 174 23.71 -12.63 24.62
C LYS A 174 22.28 -12.47 25.15
N ASP A 175 21.52 -13.55 25.25
CA ASP A 175 20.13 -13.49 25.70
C ASP A 175 20.01 -13.07 27.17
N LYS A 176 21.01 -13.41 28.01
CA LYS A 176 21.09 -12.95 29.41
C LYS A 176 21.26 -11.44 29.53
N ALA A 177 21.89 -10.81 28.54
CA ALA A 177 22.23 -9.39 28.54
C ALA A 177 21.19 -8.49 27.84
N HIS A 178 20.07 -9.06 27.36
CA HIS A 178 19.01 -8.29 26.72
C HIS A 178 18.30 -7.34 27.71
N PRO A 179 17.73 -6.23 27.22
CA PRO A 179 17.08 -5.23 28.07
C PRO A 179 15.80 -5.76 28.72
N ARG A 180 15.42 -5.14 29.84
CA ARG A 180 14.09 -5.28 30.44
C ARG A 180 13.06 -4.53 29.61
N LEU A 181 11.78 -4.88 29.72
CA LEU A 181 10.70 -4.33 28.91
C LEU A 181 10.62 -2.80 29.01
N ALA A 182 10.89 -2.22 30.18
CA ALA A 182 10.91 -0.77 30.40
C ALA A 182 12.01 -0.05 29.60
N ASP A 183 13.09 -0.75 29.24
CA ASP A 183 14.23 -0.22 28.48
C ASP A 183 14.19 -0.64 27.00
N VAL A 184 13.16 -1.38 26.58
CA VAL A 184 12.98 -1.80 25.20
C VAL A 184 12.58 -0.60 24.33
N VAL A 185 13.31 -0.38 23.24
CA VAL A 185 12.88 0.52 22.16
C VAL A 185 11.89 -0.24 21.27
N PRO A 186 10.61 0.16 21.21
CA PRO A 186 9.61 -0.54 20.41
C PRO A 186 9.96 -0.54 18.93
N MET A 187 9.59 -1.60 18.22
CA MET A 187 9.74 -1.66 16.78
C MET A 187 8.73 -0.71 16.13
N PRO A 188 9.18 0.28 15.34
CA PRO A 188 8.28 1.25 14.74
C PRO A 188 7.44 0.63 13.63
N ALA A 189 6.29 1.25 13.35
CA ALA A 189 5.46 0.91 12.20
C ALA A 189 6.22 1.08 10.88
N LYS A 190 5.83 0.30 9.87
CA LYS A 190 6.32 0.49 8.50
C LYS A 190 5.70 1.76 7.91
N LYS A 191 6.51 2.50 7.14
CA LYS A 191 6.13 3.78 6.56
C LYS A 191 5.42 3.66 5.22
N ILE A 192 4.65 4.68 4.87
CA ILE A 192 4.18 4.94 3.51
C ILE A 192 5.15 5.91 2.84
N LEU A 193 5.61 5.61 1.62
CA LEU A 193 6.40 6.54 0.80
C LEU A 193 5.51 7.19 -0.26
N VAL A 194 5.36 8.51 -0.23
CA VAL A 194 4.72 9.29 -1.29
C VAL A 194 5.78 9.86 -2.22
N VAL A 195 5.81 9.40 -3.47
CA VAL A 195 6.70 9.95 -4.51
C VAL A 195 5.95 10.93 -5.42
N GLY A 196 6.62 11.97 -5.88
CA GLY A 196 5.98 13.08 -6.58
C GLY A 196 5.30 14.07 -5.64
N ALA A 197 5.82 14.19 -4.40
CA ALA A 197 5.21 14.96 -3.32
C ALA A 197 5.11 16.48 -3.59
N ASP A 198 5.83 16.99 -4.60
CA ASP A 198 5.79 18.41 -4.98
C ASP A 198 4.64 18.75 -5.94
N GLY A 199 4.00 17.73 -6.54
CA GLY A 199 2.87 17.90 -7.45
C GLY A 199 1.55 18.19 -6.73
N GLN A 200 0.50 18.53 -7.49
CA GLN A 200 -0.80 18.91 -6.93
C GLN A 200 -1.36 17.85 -5.95
N LEU A 201 -1.35 16.57 -6.35
CA LEU A 201 -1.81 15.49 -5.48
C LEU A 201 -0.83 15.21 -4.32
N GLY A 202 0.48 15.33 -4.56
CA GLY A 202 1.49 15.16 -3.53
C GLY A 202 1.33 16.15 -2.38
N LYS A 203 0.96 17.40 -2.69
CA LYS A 203 0.65 18.43 -1.69
C LYS A 203 -0.62 18.13 -0.92
N ALA A 204 -1.69 17.70 -1.58
CA ALA A 204 -2.93 17.29 -0.91
C ALA A 204 -2.72 16.08 0.01
N LEU A 205 -1.91 15.10 -0.40
CA LEU A 205 -1.51 13.99 0.46
C LEU A 205 -0.68 14.48 1.67
N ARG A 206 0.20 15.47 1.47
CA ARG A 206 0.98 16.05 2.57
C ARG A 206 0.11 16.74 3.60
N GLU A 207 -0.91 17.46 3.16
CA GLU A 207 -1.89 18.09 4.05
C GLU A 207 -2.74 17.04 4.77
N LEU A 208 -3.18 15.99 4.06
CA LEU A 208 -3.99 14.91 4.64
C LEU A 208 -3.27 14.13 5.75
N TYR A 209 -1.97 13.88 5.59
CA TYR A 209 -1.15 13.17 6.58
C TYR A 209 -0.26 14.12 7.40
N ASP A 210 -0.67 15.39 7.57
CA ASP A 210 0.11 16.34 8.37
C ASP A 210 0.27 15.83 9.82
N GLY A 211 1.49 15.88 10.33
CA GLY A 211 1.84 15.34 11.65
C GLY A 211 2.01 13.82 11.75
N ASP A 212 1.72 13.05 10.69
CA ASP A 212 1.92 11.60 10.69
C ASP A 212 3.38 11.23 10.34
N ALA A 213 4.15 10.84 11.36
CA ALA A 213 5.56 10.43 11.20
C ALA A 213 5.75 9.11 10.44
N THR A 214 4.66 8.36 10.18
CA THR A 214 4.67 7.13 9.39
C THR A 214 4.59 7.38 7.89
N VAL A 215 4.38 8.63 7.45
CA VAL A 215 4.35 8.98 6.01
C VAL A 215 5.58 9.80 5.65
N GLU A 216 6.37 9.28 4.70
CA GLU A 216 7.50 9.97 4.12
C GLU A 216 7.12 10.57 2.76
N PHE A 217 7.43 11.85 2.57
CA PHE A 217 7.15 12.57 1.35
C PHE A 217 8.43 12.88 0.58
N ALA A 218 8.54 12.34 -0.63
CA ALA A 218 9.67 12.57 -1.51
C ALA A 218 9.26 13.33 -2.78
N GLY A 219 9.77 14.56 -2.87
CA GLY A 219 9.85 15.30 -4.12
C GLY A 219 10.91 14.72 -5.05
N ARG A 220 11.09 15.31 -6.25
CA ARG A 220 12.07 14.80 -7.23
C ARG A 220 13.50 14.79 -6.70
N SER A 221 13.86 15.76 -5.85
CA SER A 221 15.19 15.83 -5.22
C SER A 221 15.41 14.77 -4.14
N GLY A 222 14.34 14.28 -3.50
CA GLY A 222 14.41 13.24 -2.47
C GLY A 222 14.28 11.81 -3.03
N PHE A 223 13.60 11.65 -4.16
CA PHE A 223 13.48 10.38 -4.87
C PHE A 223 13.28 10.64 -6.37
N ASP A 224 14.34 10.49 -7.16
CA ASP A 224 14.25 10.62 -8.62
C ASP A 224 13.92 9.26 -9.24
N LEU A 225 12.71 9.17 -9.78
CA LEU A 225 12.21 7.99 -10.49
C LEU A 225 13.07 7.56 -11.68
N GLY A 226 13.83 8.49 -12.27
CA GLY A 226 14.79 8.19 -13.35
C GLY A 226 16.13 7.65 -12.86
N SER A 227 16.43 7.74 -11.57
CA SER A 227 17.72 7.35 -10.97
C SER A 227 17.62 5.98 -10.31
N GLU A 228 18.47 5.04 -10.72
CA GLU A 228 18.54 3.72 -10.10
C GLU A 228 19.02 3.79 -8.64
N ALA A 229 19.89 4.75 -8.32
CA ALA A 229 20.41 4.96 -6.96
C ALA A 229 19.28 5.22 -5.94
N SER A 230 18.22 5.93 -6.34
CA SER A 230 17.07 6.19 -5.47
C SER A 230 16.36 4.90 -5.02
N PHE A 231 16.46 3.82 -5.80
CA PHE A 231 15.90 2.52 -5.45
C PHE A 231 16.86 1.67 -4.63
N THR A 232 18.16 1.68 -4.94
CA THR A 232 19.15 0.81 -4.29
C THR A 232 19.62 1.30 -2.92
N GLU A 233 19.62 2.62 -2.70
CA GLU A 233 20.08 3.22 -1.43
C GLU A 233 19.00 3.22 -0.35
N ARG A 234 17.75 2.93 -0.73
CA ARG A 234 16.60 2.96 0.18
C ARG A 234 16.42 1.61 0.87
N ASN A 235 16.32 1.63 2.19
CA ASN A 235 15.96 0.43 2.96
C ASN A 235 14.44 0.18 2.89
N TRP A 236 14.01 -0.58 1.88
CA TRP A 236 12.60 -0.92 1.64
C TRP A 236 11.93 -1.71 2.78
N LYS A 237 12.71 -2.33 3.68
CA LYS A 237 12.18 -3.05 4.85
C LYS A 237 11.41 -2.13 5.81
N ASN A 238 11.71 -0.83 5.78
CA ASN A 238 11.03 0.18 6.59
C ASN A 238 9.69 0.64 6.01
N TYR A 239 9.30 0.18 4.82
CA TYR A 239 8.10 0.63 4.13
C TYR A 239 7.09 -0.50 3.98
N SER A 240 5.81 -0.12 3.99
CA SER A 240 4.67 -0.99 3.70
C SER A 240 4.03 -0.65 2.35
N THR A 241 4.11 0.63 1.95
CA THR A 241 3.37 1.15 0.80
C THR A 241 4.18 2.21 0.05
N ILE A 242 4.01 2.24 -1.28
CA ILE A 242 4.44 3.33 -2.14
C ILE A 242 3.18 3.95 -2.76
N ILE A 243 3.00 5.27 -2.60
CA ILE A 243 2.02 6.06 -3.32
C ILE A 243 2.73 6.83 -4.43
N ASN A 244 2.51 6.42 -5.68
CA ASN A 244 3.05 7.08 -6.85
C ASN A 244 2.11 8.17 -7.37
N ALA A 245 2.33 9.41 -6.91
CA ALA A 245 1.69 10.61 -7.43
C ALA A 245 2.53 11.33 -8.52
N ALA A 246 3.69 10.78 -8.88
CA ALA A 246 4.53 11.31 -9.94
C ALA A 246 4.10 10.80 -11.33
N ALA A 247 4.08 11.72 -12.29
CA ALA A 247 3.83 11.42 -13.70
C ALA A 247 4.39 12.54 -14.60
N TYR A 248 4.66 12.21 -15.86
CA TYR A 248 4.78 13.19 -16.92
C TYR A 248 3.36 13.54 -17.40
N THR A 249 2.93 14.79 -17.21
CA THR A 249 1.54 15.24 -17.43
C THR A 249 1.38 16.28 -18.55
N ALA A 250 2.45 16.67 -19.23
CA ALA A 250 2.40 17.63 -20.33
C ALA A 250 1.87 16.96 -21.63
N VAL A 251 0.55 16.81 -21.72
CA VAL A 251 -0.14 16.02 -22.77
C VAL A 251 0.29 16.41 -24.19
N ASP A 252 0.25 17.70 -24.53
CA ASP A 252 0.62 18.16 -25.88
C ASP A 252 2.12 18.00 -26.15
N THR A 253 2.97 18.26 -25.15
CA THR A 253 4.43 18.10 -25.29
C THR A 253 4.81 16.64 -25.47
N ALA A 254 4.04 15.69 -24.94
CA ALA A 254 4.28 14.25 -25.11
C ALA A 254 4.32 13.80 -26.58
N GLU A 255 3.68 14.53 -27.49
CA GLU A 255 3.67 14.20 -28.93
C GLU A 255 4.98 14.56 -29.66
N THR A 256 5.81 15.42 -29.05
CA THR A 256 7.15 15.75 -29.57
C THR A 256 8.11 14.57 -29.43
N ALA A 257 9.24 14.59 -30.15
CA ALA A 257 10.23 13.51 -30.05
C ALA A 257 10.81 13.41 -28.62
N GLU A 258 11.18 14.55 -28.05
CA GLU A 258 11.74 14.65 -26.69
C GLU A 258 10.69 14.33 -25.63
N GLY A 259 9.48 14.87 -25.78
CA GLY A 259 8.37 14.61 -24.86
C GLY A 259 7.93 13.15 -24.86
N ARG A 260 7.94 12.48 -26.02
CA ARG A 260 7.65 11.04 -26.12
C ARG A 260 8.65 10.22 -25.33
N ALA A 261 9.94 10.48 -25.51
CA ALA A 261 10.98 9.78 -24.75
C ALA A 261 10.84 10.04 -23.24
N ALA A 262 10.57 11.28 -22.83
CA ALA A 262 10.35 11.64 -21.42
C ALA A 262 9.10 10.97 -20.83
N ALA A 263 7.99 10.93 -21.56
CA ALA A 263 6.75 10.30 -21.13
C ALA A 263 6.95 8.79 -20.91
N TRP A 264 7.61 8.09 -21.84
CA TRP A 264 7.92 6.66 -21.69
C TRP A 264 8.90 6.40 -20.52
N ALA A 265 9.90 7.26 -20.33
CA ALA A 265 10.83 7.12 -19.22
C ALA A 265 10.13 7.22 -17.86
N VAL A 266 9.25 8.20 -17.68
CA VAL A 266 8.59 8.48 -16.39
C VAL A 266 7.34 7.62 -16.17
N ASN A 267 6.43 7.57 -17.15
CA ASN A 267 5.13 6.90 -16.97
C ASN A 267 5.21 5.37 -17.17
N VAL A 268 6.29 4.85 -17.76
CA VAL A 268 6.43 3.40 -18.02
C VAL A 268 7.69 2.83 -17.36
N ALA A 269 8.88 3.28 -17.75
CA ALA A 269 10.12 2.66 -17.29
C ALA A 269 10.33 2.82 -15.78
N ALA A 270 10.09 4.02 -15.22
CA ALA A 270 10.15 4.22 -13.78
C ALA A 270 9.05 3.47 -13.03
N VAL A 271 7.83 3.42 -13.59
CA VAL A 271 6.72 2.65 -13.00
C VAL A 271 7.03 1.16 -12.96
N ALA A 272 7.71 0.61 -13.97
CA ALA A 272 8.18 -0.77 -13.97
C ALA A 272 9.22 -1.06 -12.88
N ARG A 273 10.07 -0.08 -12.53
CA ARG A 273 10.97 -0.19 -11.38
C ARG A 273 10.19 -0.19 -10.07
N LEU A 274 9.26 0.75 -9.89
CA LEU A 274 8.37 0.78 -8.71
C LEU A 274 7.59 -0.53 -8.54
N ALA A 275 7.03 -1.07 -9.63
CA ALA A 275 6.31 -2.33 -9.63
C ALA A 275 7.21 -3.49 -9.20
N ARG A 276 8.43 -3.58 -9.75
CA ARG A 276 9.42 -4.60 -9.35
C ARG A 276 9.77 -4.49 -7.87
N THR A 277 10.09 -3.29 -7.39
CA THR A 277 10.41 -3.02 -5.99
C THR A 277 9.25 -3.41 -5.08
N ALA A 278 8.01 -3.10 -5.47
CA ALA A 278 6.82 -3.49 -4.70
C ALA A 278 6.66 -5.00 -4.63
N VAL A 279 6.88 -5.73 -5.73
CA VAL A 279 6.85 -7.21 -5.73
C VAL A 279 7.96 -7.80 -4.87
N GLU A 280 9.19 -7.30 -5.02
CA GLU A 280 10.38 -7.79 -4.34
C GLU A 280 10.30 -7.62 -2.81
N HIS A 281 9.76 -6.49 -2.35
CA HIS A 281 9.67 -6.17 -0.91
C HIS A 281 8.26 -6.35 -0.33
N GLY A 282 7.32 -6.92 -1.10
CA GLY A 282 5.95 -7.18 -0.65
C GLY A 282 5.15 -5.92 -0.30
N LEU A 283 5.46 -4.79 -0.94
CA LEU A 283 4.83 -3.48 -0.70
C LEU A 283 3.50 -3.37 -1.44
N THR A 284 2.58 -2.58 -0.88
CA THR A 284 1.42 -2.08 -1.62
C THR A 284 1.86 -0.95 -2.55
N LEU A 285 1.48 -1.01 -3.83
CA LEU A 285 1.73 0.06 -4.80
C LEU A 285 0.42 0.76 -5.19
N VAL A 286 0.25 2.00 -4.75
CA VAL A 286 -0.80 2.89 -5.25
C VAL A 286 -0.23 3.63 -6.46
N HIS A 287 -0.84 3.47 -7.63
CA HIS A 287 -0.44 4.15 -8.87
C HIS A 287 -1.56 5.04 -9.38
N VAL A 288 -1.32 6.35 -9.44
CA VAL A 288 -2.29 7.31 -9.96
C VAL A 288 -2.23 7.32 -11.48
N SER A 289 -3.35 7.01 -12.11
CA SER A 289 -3.53 6.92 -13.56
C SER A 289 -4.54 7.94 -14.10
N SER A 290 -4.99 7.78 -15.33
CA SER A 290 -5.83 8.76 -16.04
C SER A 290 -6.94 8.09 -16.84
N ASP A 291 -8.03 8.82 -17.05
CA ASP A 291 -9.05 8.61 -18.08
C ASP A 291 -8.50 8.52 -19.52
N TYR A 292 -7.36 9.14 -19.82
CA TYR A 292 -6.73 9.13 -21.15
C TYR A 292 -6.24 7.74 -21.58
N VAL A 293 -6.40 6.72 -20.75
CA VAL A 293 -6.20 5.31 -21.12
C VAL A 293 -7.32 4.79 -22.05
N PHE A 294 -8.40 5.56 -22.23
CA PHE A 294 -9.53 5.29 -23.12
C PHE A 294 -9.60 6.30 -24.28
N ASP A 295 -10.34 5.95 -25.33
CA ASP A 295 -10.59 6.80 -26.49
C ASP A 295 -11.72 7.82 -26.29
N GLY A 296 -12.56 7.64 -25.27
CA GLY A 296 -13.71 8.50 -24.99
C GLY A 296 -14.91 8.27 -25.90
N VAL A 297 -15.02 7.12 -26.56
CA VAL A 297 -16.17 6.77 -27.41
C VAL A 297 -17.39 6.33 -26.59
N ARG A 298 -17.18 5.75 -25.41
CA ARG A 298 -18.26 5.32 -24.52
C ARG A 298 -18.82 6.49 -23.71
N GLU A 299 -20.08 6.37 -23.31
CA GLU A 299 -20.73 7.38 -22.46
C GLU A 299 -20.17 7.41 -21.03
N SER A 300 -19.69 6.26 -20.54
CA SER A 300 -19.06 6.09 -19.24
C SER A 300 -18.06 4.92 -19.32
N HIS A 301 -16.93 5.05 -18.63
CA HIS A 301 -15.83 4.10 -18.65
C HIS A 301 -15.69 3.38 -17.30
N ASP A 302 -15.81 2.06 -17.30
CA ASP A 302 -15.62 1.21 -16.11
C ASP A 302 -14.19 0.66 -16.01
N GLU A 303 -13.83 0.05 -14.87
CA GLU A 303 -12.47 -0.44 -14.65
C GLU A 303 -12.09 -1.68 -15.48
N THR A 304 -13.07 -2.37 -16.07
CA THR A 304 -12.88 -3.57 -16.89
C THR A 304 -12.72 -3.26 -18.38
N GLU A 305 -12.96 -2.00 -18.77
CA GLU A 305 -12.81 -1.56 -20.15
C GLU A 305 -11.36 -1.73 -20.66
N PRO A 306 -11.18 -2.34 -21.86
CA PRO A 306 -9.87 -2.44 -22.48
C PRO A 306 -9.28 -1.09 -22.85
N PHE A 307 -7.95 -0.97 -22.81
CA PHE A 307 -7.25 0.26 -23.17
C PHE A 307 -7.39 0.61 -24.66
N THR A 308 -7.75 1.86 -24.94
CA THR A 308 -7.83 2.44 -26.30
C THR A 308 -7.29 3.88 -26.36
N PRO A 309 -6.10 4.19 -25.82
CA PRO A 309 -5.61 5.55 -25.72
C PRO A 309 -5.33 6.20 -27.09
N LEU A 310 -5.73 7.46 -27.26
CA LEU A 310 -5.58 8.19 -28.54
C LEU A 310 -4.17 8.74 -28.80
N GLY A 311 -3.47 9.20 -27.76
CA GLY A 311 -2.20 9.92 -27.86
C GLY A 311 -1.11 9.38 -26.94
N VAL A 312 0.11 9.91 -27.06
CA VAL A 312 1.31 9.39 -26.37
C VAL A 312 1.16 9.41 -24.85
N TYR A 313 0.60 10.50 -24.28
CA TYR A 313 0.35 10.55 -22.84
C TYR A 313 -0.53 9.38 -22.39
N GLY A 314 -1.69 9.20 -23.02
CA GLY A 314 -2.61 8.10 -22.74
C GLY A 314 -1.98 6.72 -22.93
N GLN A 315 -1.22 6.53 -24.01
CA GLN A 315 -0.50 5.29 -24.30
C GLN A 315 0.48 4.93 -23.17
N THR A 316 1.25 5.92 -22.69
CA THR A 316 2.21 5.69 -21.61
C THR A 316 1.52 5.46 -20.26
N LYS A 317 0.37 6.10 -19.99
CA LYS A 317 -0.44 5.81 -18.80
C LYS A 317 -1.06 4.41 -18.83
N ALA A 318 -1.59 3.98 -19.97
CA ALA A 318 -2.13 2.63 -20.16
C ALA A 318 -1.04 1.56 -20.02
N ALA A 319 0.16 1.81 -20.55
CA ALA A 319 1.31 0.94 -20.35
C ALA A 319 1.73 0.88 -18.86
N GLY A 320 1.70 2.00 -18.15
CA GLY A 320 1.90 2.07 -16.70
C GLY A 320 0.88 1.21 -15.93
N ASP A 321 -0.41 1.33 -16.26
CA ASP A 321 -1.47 0.51 -15.66
C ASP A 321 -1.22 -0.98 -15.89
N ALA A 322 -0.89 -1.40 -17.12
CA ALA A 322 -0.62 -2.80 -17.45
C ALA A 322 0.59 -3.37 -16.69
N VAL A 323 1.59 -2.52 -16.40
CA VAL A 323 2.74 -2.89 -15.58
C VAL A 323 2.36 -3.05 -14.10
N VAL A 324 1.52 -2.14 -13.58
CA VAL A 324 1.11 -2.18 -12.17
C VAL A 324 0.08 -3.29 -11.91
N SER A 325 -0.74 -3.66 -12.90
CA SER A 325 -1.80 -4.66 -12.72
C SER A 325 -1.30 -6.05 -12.37
N VAL A 326 -0.01 -6.34 -12.62
CA VAL A 326 0.64 -7.61 -12.23
C VAL A 326 1.31 -7.55 -10.85
N VAL A 327 1.36 -6.38 -10.21
CA VAL A 327 1.83 -6.24 -8.82
C VAL A 327 0.77 -6.82 -7.90
N PRO A 328 1.05 -7.81 -7.05
CA PRO A 328 -0.02 -8.51 -6.33
C PRO A 328 -0.78 -7.65 -5.31
N ARG A 329 -0.14 -6.63 -4.76
CA ARG A 329 -0.74 -5.64 -3.85
C ARG A 329 -0.73 -4.28 -4.54
N HIS A 330 -1.76 -3.97 -5.30
CA HIS A 330 -1.83 -2.71 -6.02
C HIS A 330 -3.20 -2.03 -5.92
N TYR A 331 -3.17 -0.70 -5.98
CA TYR A 331 -4.31 0.12 -6.29
C TYR A 331 -3.97 1.00 -7.49
N ILE A 332 -4.59 0.76 -8.65
CA ILE A 332 -4.51 1.69 -9.78
C ILE A 332 -5.68 2.66 -9.63
N VAL A 333 -5.39 3.94 -9.41
CA VAL A 333 -6.41 4.98 -9.20
C VAL A 333 -6.51 5.82 -10.47
N ARG A 334 -7.46 5.52 -11.34
CA ARG A 334 -7.72 6.31 -12.56
C ARG A 334 -8.52 7.54 -12.20
N THR A 335 -7.99 8.72 -12.50
CA THR A 335 -8.67 9.99 -12.24
C THR A 335 -8.76 10.83 -13.51
N SER A 336 -9.49 11.94 -13.46
CA SER A 336 -9.66 12.84 -14.61
C SER A 336 -9.72 14.29 -14.15
N TRP A 337 -9.26 15.21 -15.01
CA TRP A 337 -9.47 16.66 -14.86
C TRP A 337 -9.08 17.18 -13.47
N VAL A 338 -7.85 16.86 -13.06
CA VAL A 338 -7.34 17.08 -11.70
C VAL A 338 -7.21 18.57 -11.35
N ILE A 339 -7.80 18.99 -10.22
CA ILE A 339 -7.75 20.35 -9.67
C ILE A 339 -7.15 20.32 -8.26
N GLY A 340 -6.03 20.98 -8.05
CA GLY A 340 -5.39 21.07 -6.73
C GLY A 340 -4.62 22.37 -6.53
N GLU A 341 -3.61 22.33 -5.65
CA GLU A 341 -2.73 23.46 -5.42
C GLU A 341 -1.65 23.58 -6.51
N GLY A 342 -1.83 24.56 -7.41
CA GLY A 342 -0.92 24.83 -8.53
C GLY A 342 -1.68 25.41 -9.73
N ASN A 343 -1.02 25.47 -10.88
CA ASN A 343 -1.70 25.88 -12.12
C ASN A 343 -2.70 24.81 -12.56
N ASN A 344 -3.95 25.20 -12.74
CA ASN A 344 -5.02 24.32 -13.22
C ASN A 344 -6.08 25.12 -14.00
N PHE A 345 -7.03 24.41 -14.61
CA PHE A 345 -8.08 25.00 -15.44
C PHE A 345 -8.96 25.99 -14.66
N VAL A 346 -9.43 25.59 -13.47
CA VAL A 346 -10.33 26.41 -12.63
C VAL A 346 -9.69 27.75 -12.27
N ARG A 347 -8.43 27.75 -11.80
CA ARG A 347 -7.70 28.99 -11.50
C ARG A 347 -7.45 29.84 -12.75
N THR A 348 -7.20 29.21 -13.90
CA THR A 348 -7.04 29.92 -15.17
C THR A 348 -8.34 30.65 -15.55
N MET A 349 -9.49 29.98 -15.47
CA MET A 349 -10.79 30.58 -15.77
C MET A 349 -11.14 31.69 -14.78
N ALA A 350 -10.93 31.49 -13.48
CA ALA A 350 -11.17 32.51 -12.46
C ALA A 350 -10.29 33.77 -12.68
N SER A 351 -9.03 33.59 -13.08
CA SER A 351 -8.12 34.68 -13.43
C SER A 351 -8.56 35.43 -14.70
N LEU A 352 -9.10 34.74 -15.70
CA LEU A 352 -9.65 35.38 -16.90
C LEU A 352 -10.93 36.17 -16.55
N ALA A 353 -11.81 35.61 -15.72
CA ALA A 353 -13.02 36.27 -15.24
C ALA A 353 -12.69 37.55 -14.44
N GLY A 354 -11.71 37.50 -13.54
CA GLY A 354 -11.24 38.67 -12.79
C GLY A 354 -10.62 39.77 -13.66
N ARG A 355 -10.14 39.41 -14.86
CA ARG A 355 -9.60 40.35 -15.86
C ARG A 355 -10.63 40.78 -16.90
N GLY A 356 -11.87 40.29 -16.82
CA GLY A 356 -12.93 40.59 -17.80
C GLY A 356 -12.64 40.07 -19.20
N ILE A 357 -11.87 38.99 -19.34
CA ILE A 357 -11.59 38.35 -20.63
C ILE A 357 -12.70 37.34 -20.93
N GLU A 358 -13.21 37.31 -22.15
CA GLU A 358 -14.24 36.38 -22.63
C GLU A 358 -13.61 35.26 -23.48
N PRO A 359 -13.41 34.04 -22.94
CA PRO A 359 -12.70 32.97 -23.64
C PRO A 359 -13.64 32.12 -24.49
N SER A 360 -13.08 31.52 -25.54
CA SER A 360 -13.66 30.34 -26.19
C SER A 360 -13.15 29.07 -25.51
N VAL A 361 -14.04 28.14 -25.20
CA VAL A 361 -13.72 26.90 -24.46
C VAL A 361 -14.42 25.72 -25.12
N VAL A 362 -13.78 24.55 -25.15
CA VAL A 362 -14.36 23.35 -25.78
C VAL A 362 -15.64 22.88 -25.09
N ASN A 363 -16.69 22.59 -25.85
CA ASN A 363 -18.01 22.21 -25.34
C ASN A 363 -18.42 20.76 -25.64
N ASP A 364 -17.57 20.01 -26.35
CA ASP A 364 -17.80 18.62 -26.78
C ASP A 364 -16.84 17.62 -26.09
N GLN A 365 -16.02 18.08 -25.15
CA GLN A 365 -15.24 17.25 -24.24
C GLN A 365 -15.97 17.22 -22.88
N ILE A 366 -16.47 16.05 -22.50
CA ILE A 366 -17.33 15.82 -21.33
C ILE A 366 -16.59 15.03 -20.26
N GLY A 367 -16.75 15.43 -19.00
CA GLY A 367 -16.09 14.79 -17.86
C GLY A 367 -16.54 15.32 -16.52
N ARG A 368 -15.77 15.00 -15.47
CA ARG A 368 -15.94 15.54 -14.11
C ARG A 368 -14.61 16.04 -13.60
N LEU A 369 -14.61 17.17 -12.89
CA LEU A 369 -13.44 17.61 -12.13
C LEU A 369 -13.08 16.58 -11.05
N SER A 370 -11.79 16.45 -10.75
CA SER A 370 -11.32 15.66 -9.60
C SER A 370 -10.42 16.51 -8.72
N PHE A 371 -10.90 16.89 -7.53
CA PHE A 371 -10.13 17.68 -6.59
C PHE A 371 -9.11 16.81 -5.87
N THR A 372 -7.87 17.30 -5.74
CA THR A 372 -6.76 16.49 -5.20
C THR A 372 -6.98 16.06 -3.75
N GLU A 373 -7.74 16.82 -2.97
CA GLU A 373 -8.18 16.44 -1.62
C GLU A 373 -9.05 15.18 -1.64
N ASP A 374 -10.02 15.09 -2.57
CA ASP A 374 -10.87 13.91 -2.72
C ASP A 374 -10.10 12.70 -3.26
N ILE A 375 -9.15 12.93 -4.18
CA ILE A 375 -8.26 11.87 -4.67
C ILE A 375 -7.41 11.33 -3.51
N ALA A 376 -6.83 12.22 -2.70
CA ALA A 376 -6.04 11.83 -1.53
C ALA A 376 -6.89 11.07 -0.50
N ALA A 377 -8.09 11.55 -0.19
CA ALA A 377 -9.02 10.90 0.73
C ALA A 377 -9.46 9.51 0.22
N GLY A 378 -9.73 9.36 -1.07
CA GLY A 378 -10.06 8.04 -1.62
C GLY A 378 -8.87 7.08 -1.64
N ILE A 379 -7.64 7.56 -1.83
CA ILE A 379 -6.42 6.74 -1.67
C ILE A 379 -6.28 6.26 -0.22
N GLN A 380 -6.43 7.16 0.75
CA GLN A 380 -6.40 6.82 2.18
C GLN A 380 -7.48 5.79 2.52
N HIS A 381 -8.72 6.01 2.06
CA HIS A 381 -9.83 5.07 2.25
C HIS A 381 -9.49 3.66 1.76
N LEU A 382 -8.95 3.52 0.54
CA LEU A 382 -8.58 2.21 -0.01
C LEU A 382 -7.52 1.49 0.84
N LEU A 383 -6.55 2.24 1.38
CA LEU A 383 -5.50 1.71 2.25
C LEU A 383 -6.04 1.31 3.62
N ASP A 384 -6.82 2.18 4.26
CA ASP A 384 -7.32 1.99 5.63
C ASP A 384 -8.41 0.92 5.71
N SER A 385 -9.30 0.85 4.70
CA SER A 385 -10.37 -0.13 4.66
C SER A 385 -9.89 -1.52 4.24
N GLY A 386 -8.67 -1.64 3.71
CA GLY A 386 -8.16 -2.86 3.10
C GLY A 386 -9.02 -3.35 1.94
N ALA A 387 -9.54 -2.43 1.12
CA ALA A 387 -10.37 -2.76 -0.04
C ALA A 387 -9.64 -3.74 -0.98
N ASP A 388 -10.37 -4.59 -1.71
CA ASP A 388 -9.74 -5.55 -2.62
C ASP A 388 -8.76 -4.85 -3.58
N TYR A 389 -7.54 -5.36 -3.69
CA TYR A 389 -6.55 -4.83 -4.61
C TYR A 389 -7.05 -4.86 -6.06
N GLY A 390 -6.68 -3.85 -6.84
CA GLY A 390 -7.09 -3.73 -8.24
C GLY A 390 -7.17 -2.28 -8.71
N THR A 391 -7.88 -2.09 -9.82
CA THR A 391 -8.15 -0.76 -10.37
C THR A 391 -9.40 -0.16 -9.77
N TYR A 392 -9.37 1.15 -9.49
CA TYR A 392 -10.48 1.97 -9.05
C TYR A 392 -10.52 3.27 -9.85
N ASN A 393 -11.69 3.58 -10.39
CA ASN A 393 -11.98 4.89 -10.93
C ASN A 393 -12.30 5.86 -9.80
N LEU A 394 -11.67 7.03 -9.82
CA LEU A 394 -11.82 8.05 -8.78
C LEU A 394 -11.85 9.45 -9.42
N SER A 395 -13.04 10.03 -9.42
CA SER A 395 -13.29 11.45 -9.62
C SER A 395 -14.32 11.95 -8.60
N ASN A 396 -14.58 13.25 -8.55
CA ASN A 396 -15.75 13.74 -7.85
C ASN A 396 -17.04 13.24 -8.53
N ASP A 397 -18.12 13.17 -7.76
CA ASP A 397 -19.43 12.73 -8.26
C ASP A 397 -20.23 13.88 -8.89
N GLY A 398 -21.44 13.58 -9.37
CA GLY A 398 -22.38 14.56 -9.90
C GLY A 398 -22.56 14.46 -11.42
N GLU A 399 -23.37 15.37 -11.98
CA GLU A 399 -23.62 15.40 -13.42
C GLU A 399 -22.33 15.75 -14.19
N PRO A 400 -21.96 14.97 -15.21
CA PRO A 400 -20.86 15.34 -16.11
C PRO A 400 -21.12 16.66 -16.83
N GLN A 401 -20.04 17.41 -17.09
CA GLN A 401 -20.11 18.71 -17.73
C GLN A 401 -19.05 18.84 -18.82
N SER A 402 -19.30 19.72 -19.80
CA SER A 402 -18.24 20.12 -20.71
C SER A 402 -17.26 21.08 -20.05
N TRP A 403 -16.06 21.24 -20.61
CA TRP A 403 -15.13 22.29 -20.15
C TRP A 403 -15.74 23.69 -20.25
N ALA A 404 -16.56 23.97 -21.27
CA ALA A 404 -17.26 25.23 -21.43
C ALA A 404 -18.30 25.46 -20.32
N ASP A 405 -19.03 24.43 -19.91
CA ASP A 405 -19.98 24.52 -18.80
C ASP A 405 -19.27 24.77 -17.47
N ILE A 406 -18.15 24.08 -17.23
CA ILE A 406 -17.32 24.32 -16.04
C ILE A 406 -16.77 25.74 -16.04
N ALA A 407 -16.27 26.23 -17.18
CA ALA A 407 -15.80 27.61 -17.28
C ALA A 407 -16.93 28.60 -17.01
N ALA A 408 -18.13 28.36 -17.54
CA ALA A 408 -19.30 29.19 -17.27
C ALA A 408 -19.69 29.17 -15.77
N ASP A 409 -19.63 28.03 -15.10
CA ASP A 409 -19.82 27.90 -13.64
C ASP A 409 -18.75 28.71 -12.89
N VAL A 410 -17.48 28.63 -13.27
CA VAL A 410 -16.39 29.42 -12.65
C VAL A 410 -16.61 30.92 -12.85
N TYR A 411 -17.06 31.35 -14.02
CA TYR A 411 -17.36 32.76 -14.31
C TYR A 411 -18.50 33.27 -13.44
N GLU A 412 -19.60 32.52 -13.36
CA GLU A 412 -20.74 32.81 -12.48
C GLU A 412 -20.30 32.94 -11.03
N LEU A 413 -19.53 31.97 -10.52
CA LEU A 413 -18.99 31.99 -9.16
C LEU A 413 -17.96 33.10 -8.94
N SER A 414 -17.33 33.60 -10.00
CA SER A 414 -16.42 34.76 -9.96
C SER A 414 -17.14 36.11 -10.10
N GLY A 415 -18.47 36.11 -10.24
CA GLY A 415 -19.29 37.32 -10.38
C GLY A 415 -19.43 37.85 -11.81
N GLN A 416 -19.10 37.04 -12.81
CA GLN A 416 -19.28 37.34 -14.23
C GLN A 416 -20.44 36.52 -14.82
N PRO A 417 -21.11 36.97 -15.90
CA PRO A 417 -22.20 36.21 -16.50
C PRO A 417 -21.67 34.93 -17.18
N ARG A 418 -22.44 33.83 -17.09
CA ARG A 418 -22.15 32.57 -17.81
C ARG A 418 -21.91 32.77 -19.31
N THR A 419 -22.64 33.71 -19.91
CA THR A 419 -22.57 34.04 -21.34
C THR A 419 -21.24 34.67 -21.78
N ALA A 420 -20.36 35.04 -20.85
CA ALA A 420 -19.01 35.52 -21.15
C ALA A 420 -18.08 34.38 -21.64
N VAL A 421 -18.51 33.11 -21.52
CA VAL A 421 -17.80 31.96 -22.06
C VAL A 421 -18.49 31.51 -23.34
N THR A 422 -17.73 31.40 -24.43
CA THR A 422 -18.23 30.88 -25.71
C THR A 422 -17.81 29.43 -25.89
N GLY A 423 -18.78 28.53 -25.99
CA GLY A 423 -18.54 27.13 -26.33
C GLY A 423 -18.14 26.96 -27.81
N VAL A 424 -17.11 26.18 -28.08
CA VAL A 424 -16.67 25.81 -29.44
C VAL A 424 -16.37 24.31 -29.51
N SER A 425 -16.42 23.71 -30.70
CA SER A 425 -16.06 22.28 -30.82
C SER A 425 -14.55 22.07 -30.64
N THR A 426 -14.15 20.84 -30.33
CA THR A 426 -12.74 20.43 -30.27
C THR A 426 -12.05 20.68 -31.61
N GLU A 427 -12.71 20.36 -32.73
CA GLU A 427 -12.19 20.61 -34.08
C GLU A 427 -11.92 22.11 -34.31
N GLU A 428 -12.87 22.98 -33.96
CA GLU A 428 -12.73 24.42 -34.10
C GLU A 428 -11.63 24.98 -33.19
N TYR A 429 -11.59 24.54 -31.93
CA TYR A 429 -10.65 25.02 -30.93
C TYR A 429 -9.18 24.70 -31.28
N PHE A 430 -8.94 23.53 -31.87
CA PHE A 430 -7.60 23.07 -32.28
C PHE A 430 -7.26 23.31 -33.75
N LYS A 431 -8.14 23.95 -34.52
CA LYS A 431 -7.90 24.26 -35.94
C LYS A 431 -6.56 25.00 -36.11
N GLY A 432 -5.62 24.37 -36.83
CA GLY A 432 -4.29 24.93 -37.10
C GLY A 432 -3.30 24.90 -35.93
N LYS A 433 -3.64 24.22 -34.82
CA LYS A 433 -2.76 24.01 -33.67
C LYS A 433 -2.26 22.57 -33.65
N ALA A 434 -0.98 22.37 -33.39
CA ALA A 434 -0.48 21.04 -33.04
C ALA A 434 -0.89 20.76 -31.58
N ALA A 435 -1.79 19.79 -31.39
CA ALA A 435 -2.29 19.37 -30.08
C ALA A 435 -2.44 17.85 -30.06
N ALA A 436 -2.28 17.27 -28.87
CA ALA A 436 -2.56 15.86 -28.67
C ALA A 436 -4.07 15.59 -28.83
N PRO A 437 -4.47 14.44 -29.40
CA PRO A 437 -5.87 14.05 -29.43
C PRO A 437 -6.39 13.88 -28.00
N ARG A 438 -7.59 14.39 -27.75
CA ARG A 438 -8.26 14.33 -26.44
C ARG A 438 -9.51 13.47 -26.55
N PRO A 439 -9.78 12.59 -25.57
CA PRO A 439 -11.03 11.85 -25.54
C PRO A 439 -12.20 12.84 -25.41
N LEU A 440 -13.26 12.62 -26.17
CA LEU A 440 -14.47 13.47 -26.10
C LEU A 440 -15.31 13.15 -24.87
N ASN A 441 -15.20 11.95 -24.33
CA ASN A 441 -15.80 11.57 -23.06
C ASN A 441 -14.74 11.01 -22.11
N SER A 442 -14.75 11.50 -20.87
CA SER A 442 -13.83 11.11 -19.79
C SER A 442 -14.59 10.76 -18.50
N VAL A 443 -15.89 10.48 -18.61
CA VAL A 443 -16.73 10.09 -17.49
C VAL A 443 -16.32 8.70 -17.02
N LEU A 444 -15.84 8.62 -15.78
CA LEU A 444 -15.50 7.37 -15.13
C LEU A 444 -16.70 6.87 -14.31
N ASP A 445 -16.99 5.58 -14.40
CA ASP A 445 -17.94 4.90 -13.51
C ASP A 445 -17.31 4.77 -12.11
N LEU A 446 -18.00 5.27 -11.08
CA LEU A 446 -17.53 5.28 -9.69
C LEU A 446 -18.16 4.17 -8.84
N THR A 447 -18.91 3.25 -9.43
CA THR A 447 -19.67 2.21 -8.72
C THR A 447 -18.77 1.34 -7.85
N LYS A 448 -17.61 0.92 -8.36
CA LYS A 448 -16.67 0.09 -7.59
C LYS A 448 -16.12 0.82 -6.37
N LEU A 449 -15.73 2.08 -6.52
CA LEU A 449 -15.27 2.92 -5.42
C LEU A 449 -16.38 3.16 -4.38
N LYS A 450 -17.62 3.41 -4.82
CA LYS A 450 -18.77 3.56 -3.91
C LYS A 450 -19.05 2.28 -3.13
N ASN A 451 -18.93 1.12 -3.78
CA ASN A 451 -19.13 -0.18 -3.15
C ASN A 451 -18.03 -0.54 -2.12
N SER A 452 -16.83 0.07 -2.20
CA SER A 452 -15.83 -0.06 -1.14
C SER A 452 -16.14 0.78 0.10
N GLY A 453 -17.21 1.59 0.08
CA GLY A 453 -17.67 2.43 1.18
C GLY A 453 -17.31 3.91 1.06
N PHE A 454 -16.52 4.30 0.06
CA PHE A 454 -16.16 5.70 -0.15
C PHE A 454 -17.31 6.49 -0.77
N LYS A 455 -17.48 7.76 -0.38
CA LYS A 455 -18.52 8.65 -0.89
C LYS A 455 -17.87 9.86 -1.55
N PRO A 456 -17.66 9.86 -2.87
CA PRO A 456 -17.07 11.01 -3.55
C PRO A 456 -17.98 12.23 -3.43
N ARG A 457 -17.41 13.39 -3.08
CA ARG A 457 -18.17 14.65 -3.01
C ARG A 457 -18.59 15.08 -4.42
N ALA A 458 -19.72 15.78 -4.55
CA ALA A 458 -20.17 16.31 -5.83
C ALA A 458 -19.22 17.42 -6.33
N SER A 459 -18.83 17.36 -7.60
CA SER A 459 -17.85 18.27 -8.22
C SER A 459 -18.22 19.75 -8.06
N ARG A 460 -19.51 20.09 -8.19
CA ARG A 460 -20.03 21.45 -8.04
C ARG A 460 -19.89 21.99 -6.63
N ASP A 461 -20.22 21.20 -5.60
CA ASP A 461 -20.10 21.62 -4.20
C ASP A 461 -18.64 21.89 -3.82
N VAL A 462 -17.72 21.05 -4.30
CA VAL A 462 -16.28 21.24 -4.07
C VAL A 462 -15.75 22.45 -4.85
N LEU A 463 -16.24 22.70 -6.08
CA LEU A 463 -15.88 23.88 -6.86
C LEU A 463 -16.28 25.19 -6.16
N GLU A 464 -17.48 25.26 -5.59
CA GLU A 464 -17.94 26.42 -4.81
C GLU A 464 -17.04 26.69 -3.60
N THR A 465 -16.63 25.62 -2.90
CA THR A 465 -15.73 25.70 -1.76
C THR A 465 -14.32 26.14 -2.19
N TYR A 466 -13.79 25.55 -3.26
CA TYR A 466 -12.47 25.86 -3.81
C TYR A 466 -12.32 27.32 -4.26
N LEU A 467 -13.40 27.94 -4.76
CA LEU A 467 -13.43 29.36 -5.12
C LEU A 467 -13.77 30.29 -3.94
N GLY A 468 -13.92 29.75 -2.72
CA GLY A 468 -14.16 30.53 -1.49
C GLY A 468 -15.59 31.08 -1.36
N ARG A 469 -16.58 30.45 -2.02
CA ARG A 469 -17.99 30.89 -2.00
C ARG A 469 -18.85 30.14 -0.98
N ARG A 470 -18.35 29.03 -0.43
CA ARG A 470 -19.00 28.24 0.62
C ARG A 470 -17.95 27.83 1.66
N ALA A 471 -18.32 27.84 2.95
CA ALA A 471 -17.46 27.25 3.97
C ALA A 471 -17.37 25.74 3.71
N ALA A 472 -16.18 25.15 3.91
CA ALA A 472 -16.02 23.70 3.86
C ALA A 472 -17.03 23.07 4.83
N ALA A 473 -17.84 22.13 4.35
CA ALA A 473 -18.71 21.38 5.23
C ALA A 473 -17.82 20.50 6.12
N GLU A 474 -17.90 20.70 7.43
CA GLU A 474 -17.21 19.90 8.46
C GLU A 474 -17.60 18.42 8.42
#